data_AF-Q6YRR6-F1
#
_entry.id   AF-Q6YRR6-F1
#
_cell.length_a   1.000
_cell.length_b   1.000
_cell.length_c   1.000
_cell.angle_alpha   90.00
_cell.angle_beta   90.00
_cell.angle_gamma   90.00
#
_symmetry.space_group_name_H-M   'P 1'
#
loop_
_entity.id
_entity.type
_entity.pdbx_description
1 polymer ?
#
loop_
_entity_poly.entity_id
_entity_poly.type
_entity_poly.pdbx_seq_one_letter_code
_entity_poly.pdbx_strand_id
1 'polypeptide(L)'
;MLLAEILENLRQPIAPQFISQKKTFKNKKPTGSVDFVAWYDLADLLDDLCGLGGWEWLIIDTQQIGDRLTLTGSLTIHGDDRSLTRQATGTEDIDCNSYGDPSSNAEAMALRRCCAKFGLGRDLWRKNKPQPLKMGQRQEPEKQTVLAPGTISREEWLKRKQAKS
;
A
#
# COMPACT_ATOMS: atom_id res chain seq x y z
N MET A 1 -16.72 -7.46 -12.00
CA MET A 1 -15.88 -6.26 -12.20
C MET A 1 -14.44 -6.71 -12.43
N LEU A 2 -13.70 -6.12 -13.38
CA LEU A 2 -12.30 -6.49 -13.60
C LEU A 2 -11.46 -6.04 -12.42
N LEU A 3 -10.44 -6.83 -12.02
CA LEU A 3 -9.62 -6.50 -10.84
C LEU A 3 -9.02 -5.09 -10.95
N ALA A 4 -8.61 -4.66 -12.14
CA ALA A 4 -8.06 -3.32 -12.34
C ALA A 4 -9.05 -2.21 -11.95
N GLU A 5 -10.34 -2.37 -12.25
CA GLU A 5 -11.40 -1.42 -11.91
C GLU A 5 -11.62 -1.38 -10.40
N ILE A 6 -11.67 -2.56 -9.75
CA ILE A 6 -11.74 -2.66 -8.28
C ILE A 6 -10.58 -1.91 -7.63
N LEU A 7 -9.35 -2.11 -8.13
CA LEU A 7 -8.16 -1.47 -7.58
C LEU A 7 -8.15 0.05 -7.76
N GLU A 8 -8.73 0.59 -8.83
CA GLU A 8 -8.87 2.04 -9.00
C GLU A 8 -9.97 2.62 -8.10
N ASN A 9 -11.06 1.88 -7.84
CA ASN A 9 -12.08 2.26 -6.88
C ASN A 9 -11.55 2.26 -5.44
N LEU A 10 -10.78 1.23 -5.05
CA LEU A 10 -10.15 1.14 -3.73
C LEU A 10 -9.16 2.29 -3.47
N ARG A 11 -8.65 2.98 -4.50
CA ARG A 11 -7.73 4.11 -4.34
C ARG A 11 -8.42 5.44 -4.05
N GLN A 12 -9.74 5.51 -4.18
CA GLN A 12 -10.47 6.74 -3.89
C GLN A 12 -10.31 7.11 -2.40
N PRO A 13 -10.25 8.41 -2.07
CA PRO A 13 -10.16 8.85 -0.68
C PRO A 13 -11.32 8.33 0.16
N ILE A 14 -11.04 7.98 1.42
CA ILE A 14 -12.08 7.53 2.35
C ILE A 14 -12.99 8.71 2.68
N ALA A 15 -14.30 8.48 2.61
CA ALA A 15 -15.28 9.50 2.95
C ALA A 15 -15.21 9.83 4.46
N PRO A 16 -15.33 11.11 4.87
CA PRO A 16 -15.08 11.54 6.25
C PRO A 16 -15.85 10.81 7.34
N GLN A 17 -17.04 10.27 7.04
CA GLN A 17 -17.86 9.54 8.00
C GLN A 17 -17.24 8.23 8.49
N PHE A 18 -16.32 7.64 7.72
CA PHE A 18 -15.61 6.41 8.09
C PHE A 18 -14.28 6.70 8.80
N ILE A 19 -13.93 7.99 8.97
CA ILE A 19 -12.65 8.39 9.57
C ILE A 19 -12.87 8.71 11.05
N SER A 20 -12.22 7.93 11.89
CA SER A 20 -12.15 8.12 13.35
C SER A 20 -10.78 8.64 13.77
N GLN A 21 -10.70 9.23 14.97
CA GLN A 21 -9.45 9.74 15.54
C GLN A 21 -9.06 8.99 16.80
N LYS A 22 -7.81 8.49 16.84
CA LYS A 22 -7.21 7.90 18.04
C LYS A 22 -6.14 8.83 18.60
N LYS A 23 -6.18 9.07 19.92
CA LYS A 23 -5.12 9.80 20.61
C LYS A 23 -3.81 9.00 20.55
N THR A 24 -2.72 9.66 20.22
CA THR A 24 -1.37 9.11 20.30
C THR A 24 -0.75 9.48 21.63
N PHE A 25 0.07 8.58 22.16
CA PHE A 25 0.77 8.78 23.42
C PHE A 25 2.26 8.53 23.25
N LYS A 26 3.08 9.36 23.89
CA LYS A 26 4.52 9.15 24.06
C LYS A 26 4.83 9.25 25.54
N ASN A 27 5.47 8.24 26.12
CA ASN A 27 5.75 8.17 27.56
C ASN A 27 4.49 8.43 28.42
N LYS A 28 3.36 7.80 28.06
CA LYS A 28 2.04 7.95 28.71
C LYS A 28 1.44 9.37 28.65
N LYS A 29 2.03 10.31 27.90
CA LYS A 29 1.49 11.66 27.68
C LYS A 29 0.88 11.77 26.28
N PRO A 30 -0.29 12.41 26.12
CA PRO A 30 -0.91 12.58 24.81
C PRO A 30 -0.03 13.49 23.93
N THR A 31 0.25 13.06 22.70
CA THR A 31 1.11 13.78 21.74
C THR A 31 0.37 14.29 20.50
N GLY A 32 -0.88 13.86 20.30
CA GLY A 32 -1.70 14.27 19.17
C GLY A 32 -2.81 13.26 18.89
N SER A 33 -3.39 13.31 17.70
CA SER A 33 -4.33 12.33 17.18
C SER A 33 -3.85 11.78 15.84
N VAL A 34 -4.29 10.56 15.52
CA VAL A 34 -4.10 9.92 14.22
C VAL A 34 -5.46 9.50 13.70
N ASP A 35 -5.71 9.83 12.44
CA ASP A 35 -6.88 9.39 11.70
C ASP A 35 -6.77 7.91 11.34
N PHE A 36 -7.86 7.16 11.49
CA PHE A 36 -7.93 5.75 11.15
C PHE A 36 -9.35 5.36 10.75
N VAL A 37 -9.47 4.24 10.02
CA VAL A 37 -10.76 3.58 9.74
C VAL A 37 -10.89 2.36 10.64
N ALA A 38 -12.06 2.16 11.25
CA ALA A 38 -12.30 0.97 12.08
C ALA A 38 -12.29 -0.30 11.21
N TRP A 39 -12.05 -1.45 11.83
CA TRP A 39 -11.95 -2.71 11.06
C TRP A 39 -13.28 -3.11 10.43
N TYR A 40 -14.40 -2.84 11.11
CA TYR A 40 -15.74 -3.14 10.60
C TYR A 40 -16.11 -2.20 9.45
N ASP A 41 -15.79 -0.91 9.54
CA ASP A 41 -15.97 0.04 8.43
C ASP A 41 -15.15 -0.38 7.20
N LEU A 42 -13.95 -0.97 7.40
CA LEU A 42 -13.18 -1.53 6.29
C LEU A 42 -13.83 -2.76 5.67
N ALA A 43 -14.47 -3.62 6.47
CA ALA A 43 -15.20 -4.77 5.96
C ALA A 43 -16.40 -4.32 5.11
N ASP A 44 -17.19 -3.37 5.62
CA ASP A 44 -18.33 -2.78 4.90
C ASP A 44 -17.86 -2.12 3.59
N LEU A 45 -16.76 -1.35 3.62
CA LEU A 45 -16.18 -0.76 2.41
C LEU A 45 -15.66 -1.80 1.42
N LEU A 46 -15.13 -2.93 1.89
CA LEU A 46 -14.71 -4.02 1.00
C LEU A 46 -15.90 -4.72 0.37
N ASP A 47 -16.98 -4.94 1.13
CA ASP A 47 -18.25 -5.46 0.59
C ASP A 47 -18.83 -4.54 -0.48
N ASP A 48 -18.85 -3.23 -0.24
CA ASP A 48 -19.36 -2.24 -1.19
C ASP A 48 -18.49 -2.12 -2.45
N LEU A 49 -17.16 -2.12 -2.30
CA LEU A 49 -16.23 -1.84 -3.39
C LEU A 49 -15.81 -3.07 -4.18
N CYS A 50 -15.80 -4.25 -3.56
CA CYS A 50 -15.39 -5.51 -4.17
C CYS A 50 -16.59 -6.42 -4.47
N GLY A 51 -17.75 -6.14 -3.88
CA GLY A 51 -18.94 -7.00 -3.90
C GLY A 51 -18.90 -8.04 -2.78
N LEU A 52 -20.08 -8.52 -2.39
CA LEU A 52 -20.23 -9.62 -1.42
C LEU A 52 -19.52 -10.88 -1.95
N GLY A 53 -18.52 -11.36 -1.21
CA GLY A 53 -17.66 -12.48 -1.63
C GLY A 53 -16.55 -12.10 -2.62
N GLY A 54 -16.37 -10.81 -2.93
CA GLY A 54 -15.29 -10.28 -3.76
C GLY A 54 -13.95 -10.14 -3.03
N TRP A 55 -13.89 -10.51 -1.76
CA TRP A 55 -12.68 -10.46 -0.95
C TRP A 55 -12.65 -11.56 0.12
N GLU A 56 -11.44 -11.91 0.55
CA GLU A 56 -11.19 -12.89 1.60
C GLU A 56 -10.12 -12.37 2.56
N TRP A 57 -10.31 -12.61 3.86
CA TRP A 57 -9.32 -12.31 4.90
C TRP A 57 -8.95 -13.57 5.68
N LEU A 58 -7.66 -13.80 5.83
CA LEU A 58 -7.10 -14.94 6.57
C LEU A 58 -5.99 -14.48 7.50
N ILE A 59 -6.00 -14.96 8.74
CA ILE A 59 -4.83 -14.95 9.61
C ILE A 59 -3.95 -16.12 9.20
N ILE A 60 -2.73 -15.85 8.76
CA ILE A 60 -1.82 -16.89 8.21
C ILE A 60 -0.66 -17.23 9.14
N ASP A 61 -0.35 -16.35 10.09
CA ASP A 61 0.71 -16.57 11.09
C ASP A 61 0.46 -15.71 12.32
N THR A 62 0.81 -16.25 13.49
CA THR A 62 0.73 -15.57 14.78
C THR A 62 1.94 -15.96 15.61
N GLN A 63 2.74 -14.97 16.00
CA GLN A 63 3.97 -15.18 16.77
C GLN A 63 4.00 -14.24 17.97
N GLN A 64 4.37 -14.78 19.13
CA GLN A 64 4.74 -13.96 20.27
C GLN A 64 6.26 -13.82 20.31
N ILE A 65 6.75 -12.58 20.28
CA ILE A 65 8.17 -12.24 20.37
C ILE A 65 8.36 -11.37 21.61
N GLY A 66 8.84 -11.97 22.69
CA GLY A 66 8.94 -11.30 23.99
C GLY A 66 7.55 -10.95 24.55
N ASP A 67 7.36 -9.66 24.84
CA ASP A 67 6.10 -9.08 25.34
C ASP A 67 5.18 -8.59 24.22
N ARG A 68 5.49 -8.87 22.95
CA ARG A 68 4.67 -8.47 21.81
C ARG A 68 4.06 -9.65 21.09
N LEU A 69 2.77 -9.55 20.80
CA LEU A 69 2.10 -10.37 19.81
C LEU A 69 2.30 -9.74 18.43
N THR A 70 2.64 -10.55 17.42
CA THR A 70 2.69 -10.19 16.01
C THR A 70 1.80 -11.14 15.23
N LEU A 71 0.89 -10.59 14.43
CA LEU A 71 -0.03 -11.34 13.58
C LEU A 71 0.24 -10.97 12.13
N THR A 72 0.28 -11.95 11.24
CA THR A 72 0.29 -11.75 9.79
C THR A 72 -1.06 -12.10 9.21
N GLY A 73 -1.69 -11.12 8.56
CA GLY A 73 -2.94 -11.32 7.84
C GLY A 73 -2.74 -11.24 6.33
N SER A 74 -3.62 -11.92 5.60
CA SER A 74 -3.64 -12.04 4.15
C SER A 74 -4.99 -11.61 3.63
N LEU A 75 -5.00 -10.58 2.77
CA LEU A 75 -6.20 -10.08 2.09
C LEU A 75 -6.11 -10.47 0.61
N THR A 76 -7.10 -11.18 0.12
CA THR A 76 -7.29 -11.48 -1.30
C THR A 76 -8.47 -10.68 -1.83
N ILE A 77 -8.31 -10.04 -2.99
CA ILE A 77 -9.40 -9.38 -3.73
C ILE A 77 -9.60 -10.15 -5.04
N HIS A 78 -10.85 -10.48 -5.34
CA HIS A 78 -11.26 -11.22 -6.53
C HIS A 78 -11.87 -10.27 -7.56
N GLY A 79 -11.25 -10.18 -8.73
CA GLY A 79 -11.92 -9.67 -9.93
C GLY A 79 -12.36 -10.82 -10.82
N ASP A 80 -13.23 -10.54 -11.78
CA ASP A 80 -13.74 -11.55 -12.72
C ASP A 80 -12.62 -12.17 -13.57
N ASP A 81 -11.52 -11.44 -13.78
CA ASP A 81 -10.36 -11.87 -14.57
C ASP A 81 -9.29 -12.58 -13.73
N ARG A 82 -9.02 -12.10 -12.52
CA ARG A 82 -7.97 -12.65 -11.64
C ARG A 82 -8.15 -12.21 -10.19
N SER A 83 -7.47 -12.93 -9.31
CA SER A 83 -7.36 -12.57 -7.89
C SER A 83 -5.99 -11.97 -7.58
N LEU A 84 -5.92 -11.12 -6.56
CA LEU A 84 -4.65 -10.58 -6.06
C LEU A 84 -4.64 -10.64 -4.54
N THR A 85 -3.57 -11.22 -3.99
CA THR A 85 -3.36 -11.34 -2.55
C THR A 85 -2.24 -10.43 -2.08
N ARG A 86 -2.42 -9.76 -0.94
CA ARG A 86 -1.38 -9.01 -0.24
C ARG A 86 -1.45 -9.31 1.25
N GLN A 87 -0.29 -9.29 1.87
CA GLN A 87 -0.14 -9.58 3.29
C GLN A 87 0.43 -8.39 4.04
N ALA A 88 0.11 -8.30 5.33
CA ALA A 88 0.65 -7.30 6.23
C ALA A 88 0.63 -7.83 7.66
N THR A 89 1.49 -7.25 8.49
CA THR A 89 1.58 -7.57 9.89
C THR A 89 0.88 -6.54 10.75
N GLY A 90 0.38 -6.96 11.89
CA GLY A 90 0.01 -6.11 13.00
C GLY A 90 0.71 -6.59 14.27
N THR A 91 0.89 -5.69 15.23
CA THR A 91 1.54 -6.03 16.49
C THR A 91 0.86 -5.31 17.63
N GLU A 92 0.80 -5.94 18.80
CA GLU A 92 0.31 -5.35 20.03
C GLU A 92 1.10 -5.89 21.22
N ASP A 93 1.17 -5.11 22.30
CA ASP A 93 1.72 -5.60 23.57
C ASP A 93 0.79 -6.68 24.17
N ILE A 94 1.35 -7.76 24.72
CA ILE A 94 0.56 -8.86 25.30
C ILE A 94 -0.24 -8.37 26.53
N ASP A 95 0.32 -7.40 27.26
CA ASP A 95 -0.29 -6.75 28.41
C ASP A 95 -0.95 -5.41 28.04
N CYS A 96 -1.47 -5.28 26.81
CA CYS A 96 -2.06 -4.02 26.36
C CYS A 96 -3.22 -3.59 27.26
N ASN A 97 -3.19 -2.35 27.73
CA ASN A 97 -4.28 -1.75 28.49
C ASN A 97 -5.27 -0.98 27.59
N SER A 98 -5.33 -1.35 26.31
CA SER A 98 -6.28 -0.81 25.33
C SER A 98 -7.57 -1.61 25.31
N TYR A 99 -8.60 -1.04 24.68
CA TYR A 99 -9.84 -1.77 24.41
C TYR A 99 -9.57 -2.99 23.49
N GLY A 100 -10.18 -4.13 23.80
CA GLY A 100 -9.98 -5.41 23.09
C GLY A 100 -8.74 -6.17 23.56
N ASP A 101 -8.63 -7.43 23.15
CA ASP A 101 -7.46 -8.27 23.42
C ASP A 101 -6.30 -7.98 22.44
N PRO A 102 -5.05 -8.37 22.76
CA PRO A 102 -3.90 -8.12 21.90
C PRO A 102 -4.05 -8.67 20.47
N SER A 103 -4.72 -9.81 20.30
CA SER A 103 -4.87 -10.45 19.00
C SER A 103 -5.86 -9.70 18.11
N SER A 104 -7.00 -9.27 18.64
CA SER A 104 -7.96 -8.42 17.93
C SER A 104 -7.34 -7.09 17.49
N ASN A 105 -6.54 -6.47 18.36
CA ASN A 105 -5.85 -5.21 18.04
C ASN A 105 -4.77 -5.39 16.96
N ALA A 106 -3.99 -6.46 17.05
CA ALA A 106 -3.00 -6.82 16.04
C ALA A 106 -3.67 -7.13 14.70
N GLU A 107 -4.77 -7.88 14.67
CA GLU A 107 -5.52 -8.19 13.46
C GLU A 107 -6.07 -6.92 12.79
N ALA A 108 -6.73 -6.04 13.54
CA ALA A 108 -7.24 -4.79 13.00
C ALA A 108 -6.11 -3.92 12.41
N MET A 109 -4.91 -3.95 13.00
CA MET A 109 -3.72 -3.29 12.45
C MET A 109 -3.25 -3.95 11.14
N ALA A 110 -3.20 -5.27 11.09
CA ALA A 110 -2.83 -6.04 9.89
C ALA A 110 -3.81 -5.76 8.74
N LEU A 111 -5.12 -5.82 9.00
CA LEU A 111 -6.16 -5.55 8.02
C LEU A 111 -6.04 -4.14 7.43
N ARG A 112 -5.94 -3.09 8.28
CA ARG A 112 -5.72 -1.70 7.83
C ARG A 112 -4.51 -1.57 6.91
N ARG A 113 -3.40 -2.23 7.25
CA ARG A 113 -2.17 -2.21 6.44
C ARG A 113 -2.35 -2.96 5.12
N CYS A 114 -3.05 -4.10 5.11
CA CYS A 114 -3.41 -4.82 3.89
C CYS A 114 -4.31 -3.98 2.98
N CYS A 115 -5.38 -3.39 3.50
CA CYS A 115 -6.25 -2.48 2.77
C CYS A 115 -5.46 -1.33 2.15
N ALA A 116 -4.59 -0.69 2.94
CA ALA A 116 -3.71 0.37 2.44
C ALA A 116 -2.75 -0.15 1.34
N LYS A 117 -2.30 -1.40 1.39
CA LYS A 117 -1.53 -2.00 0.29
C LYS A 117 -2.37 -2.14 -0.97
N PHE A 118 -3.68 -2.33 -0.96
CA PHE A 118 -4.52 -2.30 -2.17
C PHE A 118 -4.81 -0.87 -2.65
N GLY A 119 -5.07 0.05 -1.74
CA GLY A 119 -5.38 1.45 -2.05
C GLY A 119 -6.24 2.10 -0.97
N LEU A 120 -7.07 1.27 -0.34
CA LEU A 120 -8.11 1.66 0.59
C LEU A 120 -7.51 2.27 1.85
N GLY A 121 -7.84 3.53 2.11
CA GLY A 121 -7.35 4.28 3.27
C GLY A 121 -5.85 4.57 3.24
N ARG A 122 -5.17 4.42 2.09
CA ARG A 122 -3.72 4.69 1.97
C ARG A 122 -3.39 6.16 2.19
N ASP A 123 -4.29 7.06 1.84
CA ASP A 123 -4.15 8.51 2.01
C ASP A 123 -4.01 8.93 3.48
N LEU A 124 -4.67 8.22 4.40
CA LEU A 124 -4.59 8.47 5.86
C LEU A 124 -3.18 8.24 6.44
N TRP A 125 -2.34 7.46 5.76
CA TRP A 125 -0.96 7.18 6.18
C TRP A 125 0.03 8.26 5.75
N ARG A 126 -0.39 9.21 4.92
CA ARG A 126 0.49 10.26 4.40
C ARG A 126 0.39 11.50 5.28
N LYS A 127 1.54 11.99 5.77
CA LYS A 127 1.62 13.26 6.49
C LYS A 127 1.16 14.46 5.65
N ASN A 128 1.37 14.39 4.33
CA ASN A 128 0.95 15.39 3.36
C ASN A 128 0.04 14.73 2.33
N LYS A 129 -1.05 15.37 1.93
CA LYS A 129 -1.92 14.86 0.84
C LYS A 129 -1.05 14.52 -0.37
N PRO A 130 -1.26 13.34 -1.00
CA PRO A 130 -0.41 12.93 -2.11
C PRO A 130 -0.47 14.00 -3.20
N GLN A 131 0.67 14.55 -3.57
CA GLN A 131 0.78 15.11 -4.91
C GLN A 131 0.57 13.93 -5.87
N PRO A 132 -0.19 14.09 -6.96
CA PRO A 132 -0.25 13.06 -7.99
C PRO A 132 1.18 12.65 -8.30
N LEU A 133 1.45 11.34 -8.33
CA LEU A 133 2.73 10.85 -8.85
C LEU A 133 2.90 11.57 -10.17
N LYS A 134 3.93 12.42 -10.28
CA LYS A 134 4.36 12.89 -11.59
C LYS A 134 4.80 11.60 -12.28
N MET A 135 3.89 10.95 -13.01
CA MET A 135 4.25 10.17 -14.17
C MET A 135 4.83 11.19 -15.16
N GLY A 136 6.01 11.74 -14.83
CA GLY A 136 6.95 12.04 -15.88
C GLY A 136 7.01 10.74 -16.65
N GLN A 137 6.70 10.83 -17.95
CA GLN A 137 6.88 9.77 -18.91
C GLN A 137 8.05 8.92 -18.41
N ARG A 138 7.82 7.63 -18.09
CA ARG A 138 8.96 6.73 -17.98
C ARG A 138 9.64 6.89 -19.32
N GLN A 139 10.70 7.68 -19.38
CA GLN A 139 11.63 7.60 -20.48
C GLN A 139 12.06 6.15 -20.41
N GLU A 140 11.64 5.36 -21.39
CA GLU A 140 12.30 4.09 -21.64
C GLU A 140 13.79 4.41 -21.55
N PRO A 141 14.58 3.65 -20.77
CA PRO A 141 16.01 3.88 -20.73
C PRO A 141 16.47 3.97 -22.18
N GLU A 142 17.02 5.12 -22.58
CA GLU A 142 17.57 5.28 -23.91
C GLU A 142 18.43 4.05 -24.14
N LYS A 143 18.14 3.30 -25.20
CA LYS A 143 18.98 2.17 -25.61
C LYS A 143 20.36 2.76 -25.84
N GLN A 144 21.23 2.69 -24.85
CA GLN A 144 22.66 2.90 -25.04
C GLN A 144 23.09 1.80 -25.99
N THR A 145 23.18 2.12 -27.28
CA THR A 145 23.93 1.32 -28.23
C THR A 145 25.37 1.35 -27.76
N VAL A 146 25.76 0.31 -27.03
CA VAL A 146 27.16 0.07 -26.69
C VAL A 146 27.86 -0.20 -28.01
N LEU A 147 28.49 0.83 -28.58
CA LEU A 147 29.35 0.66 -29.75
C LEU A 147 30.56 -0.16 -29.30
N ALA A 148 30.87 -1.23 -30.02
CA ALA A 148 32.05 -2.03 -29.75
C ALA A 148 33.31 -1.12 -29.77
N PRO A 149 34.30 -1.36 -28.89
CA PRO A 149 35.52 -0.56 -28.84
C PRO A 149 36.13 -0.38 -30.24
N GLY A 150 36.29 0.87 -30.67
CA GLY A 150 36.82 1.21 -32.00
C GLY A 150 35.77 1.55 -33.07
N THR A 151 34.47 1.45 -32.78
CA THR A 151 33.40 1.84 -33.70
C THR A 151 32.91 3.24 -33.39
N ILE A 152 33.16 4.21 -34.28
CA ILE A 152 32.60 5.57 -34.16
C ILE A 152 31.17 5.61 -34.71
N SER A 153 30.34 6.49 -34.17
CA SER A 153 28.97 6.64 -34.65
C SER A 153 28.94 7.18 -36.08
N ARG A 154 27.87 6.89 -36.83
CA ARG A 154 27.68 7.39 -38.21
C ARG A 154 27.74 8.93 -38.28
N GLU A 155 27.23 9.59 -37.24
CA GLU A 155 27.26 11.05 -37.12
C GLU A 155 28.67 11.59 -36.88
N GLU A 156 29.47 10.93 -36.03
CA GLU A 156 30.89 11.29 -35.85
C GLU A 156 31.70 11.08 -37.13
N TRP A 157 31.42 10.03 -37.90
CA TRP A 157 32.08 9.80 -39.19
C TRP A 157 31.76 10.91 -40.20
N LEU A 158 30.50 11.34 -40.30
CA LEU A 158 30.08 12.42 -41.18
C LEU A 158 30.71 13.76 -40.79
N LYS A 159 30.78 14.09 -39.50
CA LYS A 159 31.47 15.28 -39.00
C LYS A 159 32.96 15.26 -39.34
N ARG A 160 33.63 14.12 -39.16
CA ARG A 160 35.05 13.96 -39.54
C ARG A 160 35.29 14.07 -41.04
N LYS A 161 34.31 13.67 -41.86
CA LYS A 161 34.38 13.82 -43.32
C LYS A 161 34.23 15.27 -43.76
N GLN A 162 33.33 16.04 -43.11
CA GLN A 162 33.15 17.47 -43.39
C GLN A 162 34.35 18.32 -42.95
N ALA A 163 35.00 17.97 -41.83
CA ALA A 163 36.18 18.67 -41.35
C ALA A 163 37.47 18.40 -42.16
N LYS A 164 37.42 17.49 -43.14
CA LYS A 164 38.55 17.14 -44.03
C LYS A 164 38.35 17.63 -45.47
N SER A 165 37.30 18.40 -45.74
CA SER A 165 37.11 19.13 -47.01
C SER A 165 37.39 20.61 -46.80
#